data_AF-A0A6M3XQI4-F1
#
_entry.id   AF-A0A6M3XQI4-F1
#
_cell.length_a   1.000
_cell.length_b   1.000
_cell.length_c   1.000
_cell.angle_alpha   90.00
_cell.angle_beta   90.00
_cell.angle_gamma   90.00
#
_symmetry.space_group_name_H-M   'P 1'
#
loop_
_entity.id
_entity.type
_entity.pdbx_description
1 polymer ?
#
loop_
_entity_poly.entity_id
_entity_poly.type
_entity_poly.pdbx_seq_one_letter_code
_entity_poly.pdbx_strand_id
1 'polypeptide(L)'
;MTIKISSRKAKGRNFQNLIAKKISEITGIPVQKDGEIESRPMSQSGVDIILRGKALELFPFSVECCCAETWNVNKKIEQAKSNTKSGTDWLCFFKSNKKDPIAVLSTEVFFQIYNTYLRMQEMINEELK
;
A
#
# COMPACT_ATOMS: atom_id res chain seq x y z
N MET A 1 -13.12 -7.66 -26.95
CA MET A 1 -14.26 -7.15 -26.15
C MET A 1 -13.77 -6.10 -25.17
N THR A 2 -14.29 -4.88 -25.25
CA THR A 2 -13.96 -3.78 -24.32
C THR A 2 -14.54 -4.07 -22.93
N ILE A 3 -13.72 -4.03 -21.88
CA ILE A 3 -14.19 -4.21 -20.51
C ILE A 3 -15.16 -3.09 -20.13
N LYS A 4 -16.29 -3.43 -19.49
CA LYS A 4 -17.22 -2.43 -18.96
C LYS A 4 -16.51 -1.56 -17.91
N ILE A 5 -16.78 -0.25 -17.93
CA ILE A 5 -16.21 0.70 -16.96
C ILE A 5 -16.51 0.26 -15.52
N SER A 6 -17.71 -0.24 -15.25
CA SER A 6 -18.11 -0.78 -13.96
C SER A 6 -17.25 -1.95 -13.51
N SER A 7 -16.94 -2.89 -14.40
CA SER A 7 -16.05 -4.02 -14.12
C SER A 7 -14.61 -3.56 -13.85
N ARG A 8 -14.10 -2.57 -14.61
CA ARG A 8 -12.78 -1.99 -14.36
C ARG A 8 -12.70 -1.32 -12.98
N LYS A 9 -13.71 -0.52 -12.62
CA LYS A 9 -13.81 0.10 -11.29
C LYS A 9 -13.94 -0.94 -10.17
N ALA A 10 -14.68 -2.03 -10.40
CA ALA A 10 -14.82 -3.12 -9.44
C ALA A 10 -13.48 -3.84 -9.18
N LYS A 11 -12.69 -4.11 -10.23
CA LYS A 11 -11.33 -4.68 -10.06
C LYS A 11 -10.43 -3.79 -9.20
N GLY A 12 -10.43 -2.48 -9.46
CA GLY A 12 -9.68 -1.51 -8.66
C GLY A 12 -10.07 -1.55 -7.17
N ARG A 13 -11.37 -1.43 -6.88
CA ARG A 13 -11.89 -1.51 -5.49
C ARG A 13 -11.53 -2.81 -4.81
N ASN A 14 -11.70 -3.95 -5.50
CA ASN A 14 -11.40 -5.26 -4.92
C ASN A 14 -9.90 -5.36 -4.57
N PHE A 15 -9.03 -4.78 -5.40
CA PHE A 15 -7.61 -4.77 -5.12
C PHE A 15 -7.24 -3.83 -3.95
N GLN A 16 -7.84 -2.63 -3.89
CA GLN A 16 -7.68 -1.73 -2.74
C GLN A 16 -8.13 -2.39 -1.43
N ASN A 17 -9.31 -3.04 -1.43
CA ASN A 17 -9.81 -3.78 -0.27
C ASN A 17 -8.88 -4.92 0.14
N LEU A 18 -8.29 -5.65 -0.83
CA LEU A 18 -7.31 -6.69 -0.55
C LEU A 18 -6.06 -6.13 0.15
N ILE A 19 -5.53 -5.00 -0.33
CA ILE A 19 -4.36 -4.36 0.28
C ILE A 19 -4.70 -3.82 1.69
N ALA A 20 -5.85 -3.17 1.86
CA ALA A 20 -6.33 -2.73 3.18
C ALA A 20 -6.42 -3.91 4.16
N LYS A 21 -6.93 -5.06 3.72
CA LYS A 21 -7.02 -6.29 4.52
C LYS A 21 -5.63 -6.81 4.92
N LYS A 22 -4.65 -6.79 4.01
CA LYS A 22 -3.27 -7.20 4.33
C LYS A 22 -2.62 -6.28 5.36
N ILE A 23 -2.81 -4.97 5.24
CA ILE A 23 -2.32 -4.00 6.22
C ILE A 23 -3.00 -4.24 7.58
N SER A 24 -4.30 -4.50 7.57
CA SER A 24 -5.06 -4.86 8.77
C SER A 24 -4.51 -6.13 9.44
N GLU A 25 -4.19 -7.17 8.67
CA GLU A 25 -3.63 -8.42 9.19
C GLU A 25 -2.27 -8.24 9.88
N ILE A 26 -1.37 -7.43 9.32
CA ILE A 26 -0.03 -7.22 9.89
C ILE A 26 -0.02 -6.22 11.06
N THR A 27 -0.96 -5.27 11.08
CA THR A 27 -1.06 -4.25 12.14
C THR A 27 -1.96 -4.66 13.29
N GLY A 28 -2.85 -5.65 13.08
CA GLY A 28 -3.89 -6.04 14.03
C GLY A 28 -5.07 -5.07 14.09
N ILE A 29 -5.14 -4.05 13.23
CA ILE A 29 -6.16 -3.00 13.24
C ILE A 29 -7.23 -3.31 12.19
N PRO A 30 -8.54 -3.30 12.50
CA PRO A 30 -9.59 -3.65 11.53
C PRO A 30 -9.78 -2.60 10.43
N VAL A 31 -10.19 -3.06 9.24
CA VAL A 31 -10.68 -2.17 8.17
C VAL A 31 -12.09 -1.71 8.51
N GLN A 32 -12.29 -0.41 8.70
CA GLN A 32 -13.59 0.18 9.04
C GLN A 32 -13.74 1.55 8.39
N LYS A 33 -14.96 1.86 7.93
CA LYS A 33 -15.30 3.21 7.47
C LYS A 33 -15.05 4.22 8.58
N ASP A 34 -14.38 5.33 8.25
CA ASP A 34 -13.98 6.37 9.21
C ASP A 34 -13.04 5.87 10.35
N GLY A 35 -12.54 4.63 10.26
CA GLY A 35 -11.60 4.03 11.20
C GLY A 35 -10.14 4.35 10.87
N GLU A 36 -9.22 3.61 11.50
CA GLU A 36 -7.78 3.80 11.27
C GLU A 36 -7.29 3.24 9.94
N ILE A 37 -7.95 2.22 9.40
CA ILE A 37 -7.69 1.67 8.07
C ILE A 37 -8.98 1.71 7.25
N GLU A 38 -8.94 2.39 6.11
CA GLU A 38 -10.09 2.54 5.22
C GLU A 38 -9.65 2.54 3.75
N SER A 39 -10.34 1.78 2.89
CA SER A 39 -10.18 1.94 1.43
C SER A 39 -10.97 3.17 0.97
N ARG A 40 -10.31 4.09 0.28
CA ARG A 40 -10.94 5.30 -0.24
C ARG A 40 -11.97 4.95 -1.32
N PRO A 41 -13.17 5.55 -1.30
CA PRO A 41 -14.11 5.41 -2.40
C PRO A 41 -13.51 5.84 -3.73
N MET A 42 -13.72 5.04 -4.78
CA MET A 42 -13.22 5.34 -6.12
C MET A 42 -13.61 6.76 -6.56
N SER A 43 -12.69 7.43 -7.25
CA SER A 43 -12.87 8.78 -7.82
C SER A 43 -12.86 9.92 -6.80
N GLN A 44 -12.45 9.67 -5.55
CA GLN A 44 -12.02 10.73 -4.64
C GLN A 44 -10.52 11.03 -4.78
N SER A 45 -10.10 12.24 -4.39
CA SER A 45 -8.70 12.67 -4.37
C SER A 45 -7.94 12.12 -3.16
N GLY A 46 -6.61 12.06 -3.28
CA GLY A 46 -5.69 11.54 -2.26
C GLY A 46 -5.39 10.06 -2.41
N VAL A 47 -4.72 9.50 -1.39
CA VAL A 47 -4.27 8.10 -1.33
C VAL A 47 -5.43 7.09 -1.39
N ASP A 48 -5.18 5.92 -1.98
CA ASP A 48 -6.16 4.84 -2.14
C ASP A 48 -6.49 4.12 -0.82
N ILE A 49 -5.50 3.98 0.07
CA ILE A 49 -5.70 3.43 1.42
C ILE A 49 -5.45 4.55 2.43
N ILE A 50 -6.47 4.86 3.21
CA ILE A 50 -6.41 5.85 4.27
C ILE A 50 -5.94 5.16 5.54
N LEU A 51 -4.79 5.60 6.03
CA LEU A 51 -4.23 5.20 7.30
C LEU A 51 -4.23 6.40 8.25
N ARG A 52 -4.62 6.18 9.50
CA ARG A 52 -4.70 7.17 10.58
C ARG A 52 -4.16 6.56 11.87
N GLY A 53 -3.84 7.38 12.87
CA GLY A 53 -3.51 6.92 14.22
C GLY A 53 -2.41 5.86 14.26
N LYS A 54 -2.66 4.80 15.02
CA LYS A 54 -1.75 3.68 15.20
C LYS A 54 -1.48 2.91 13.91
N ALA A 55 -2.45 2.79 13.02
CA ALA A 55 -2.24 2.12 11.73
C ALA A 55 -1.19 2.85 10.88
N LEU A 56 -1.19 4.18 10.91
CA LEU A 56 -0.18 4.98 10.21
C LEU A 56 1.20 4.87 10.87
N GLU A 57 1.26 4.82 12.20
CA GLU A 57 2.52 4.61 12.92
C GLU A 57 3.15 3.24 12.59
N LEU A 58 2.32 2.19 12.53
CA LEU A 58 2.78 0.82 12.24
C LEU A 58 3.06 0.59 10.76
N PHE A 59 2.40 1.33 9.87
CA PHE A 59 2.55 1.23 8.42
C PHE A 59 2.66 2.64 7.81
N PRO A 60 3.81 3.32 7.92
CA PRO A 60 3.98 4.74 7.60
C PRO A 60 4.10 5.01 6.09
N PHE A 61 3.13 4.54 5.32
CA PHE A 61 3.09 4.68 3.86
C PHE A 61 1.86 5.42 3.36
N SER A 62 2.07 6.25 2.34
CA SER A 62 1.03 6.75 1.45
C SER A 62 0.81 5.77 0.30
N VAL A 63 -0.31 5.05 0.35
CA VAL A 63 -0.54 3.85 -0.47
C VAL A 63 -1.40 4.15 -1.69
N GLU A 64 -0.92 3.74 -2.87
CA GLU A 64 -1.65 3.70 -4.15
C GLU A 64 -1.80 2.26 -4.65
N CYS A 65 -2.91 1.96 -5.32
CA CYS A 65 -3.22 0.65 -5.86
C CYS A 65 -3.54 0.73 -7.37
N CYS A 66 -2.96 -0.18 -8.15
CA CYS A 66 -3.24 -0.29 -9.58
C CYS A 66 -3.54 -1.73 -9.98
N CYS A 67 -4.80 -1.99 -10.36
CA CYS A 67 -5.19 -3.26 -10.97
C CYS A 67 -5.57 -3.07 -12.44
N ALA A 68 -4.71 -3.53 -13.33
CA ALA A 68 -4.89 -3.50 -14.79
C ALA A 68 -3.97 -4.54 -15.44
N GLU A 69 -4.16 -4.87 -16.73
CA GLU A 69 -3.25 -5.79 -17.44
C GLU A 69 -1.92 -5.15 -17.79
N THR A 70 -1.93 -3.84 -18.03
CA THR A 70 -0.75 -3.03 -18.35
C THR A 70 -0.76 -1.77 -17.50
N TRP A 71 0.43 -1.32 -17.11
CA TRP A 71 0.61 -0.13 -16.27
C TRP A 71 1.66 0.79 -16.86
N ASN A 72 1.44 2.10 -16.69
CA ASN A 72 2.52 3.07 -16.76
C ASN A 72 3.04 3.30 -15.35
N VAL A 73 4.15 2.62 -15.01
CA VAL A 73 4.74 2.65 -13.67
C VAL A 73 5.18 4.07 -13.29
N ASN A 74 5.83 4.80 -14.21
CA ASN A 74 6.30 6.17 -13.96
C ASN A 74 5.13 7.10 -13.60
N LYS A 75 4.06 7.09 -14.39
CA LYS A 75 2.86 7.89 -14.11
C LYS A 75 2.23 7.56 -12.76
N LYS A 76 2.29 6.29 -12.36
CA LYS A 76 1.76 5.84 -11.07
C LYS A 76 2.65 6.26 -9.91
N ILE A 77 3.97 6.23 -10.08
CA ILE A 77 4.92 6.77 -9.11
C ILE A 77 4.72 8.28 -8.94
N GLU A 78 4.56 9.04 -10.03
CA GLU A 78 4.28 10.48 -9.96
C GLU A 78 3.00 10.77 -9.19
N GLN A 79 1.92 10.02 -9.47
CA GLN A 79 0.68 10.11 -8.73
C GLN A 79 0.89 9.80 -7.24
N ALA A 80 1.58 8.70 -6.91
CA ALA A 80 1.85 8.31 -5.53
C ALA A 80 2.65 9.39 -4.77
N LYS A 81 3.71 9.92 -5.40
CA LYS A 81 4.50 11.04 -4.87
C LYS A 81 3.67 12.29 -4.63
N SER A 82 2.76 12.63 -5.55
CA SER A 82 1.90 13.80 -5.39
C SER A 82 0.87 13.65 -4.25
N ASN A 83 0.48 12.41 -3.95
CA ASN A 83 -0.44 12.06 -2.87
C ASN A 83 0.28 11.75 -1.54
N THR A 84 1.62 11.76 -1.51
CA THR A 84 2.40 11.48 -0.30
C THR A 84 2.07 12.47 0.81
N LYS A 85 1.67 11.94 1.96
CA LYS A 85 1.45 12.71 3.18
C LYS A 85 2.78 12.95 3.90
N SER A 86 2.86 14.07 4.62
CA SER A 86 4.02 14.38 5.48
C SER A 86 4.29 13.24 6.46
N GLY A 87 5.57 12.89 6.63
CA GLY A 87 6.01 11.82 7.53
C GLY A 87 5.73 10.40 7.03
N THR A 88 5.46 10.21 5.73
CA THR A 88 5.23 8.89 5.13
C THR A 88 6.02 8.73 3.84
N ASP A 89 6.33 7.49 3.48
CA ASP A 89 6.88 7.15 2.17
C ASP A 89 5.78 6.76 1.18
N TRP A 90 5.98 7.00 -0.11
CA TRP A 90 5.04 6.51 -1.12
C TRP A 90 5.21 5.01 -1.36
N LEU A 91 4.10 4.31 -1.58
CA LEU A 91 4.09 2.87 -1.87
C LEU A 91 2.99 2.56 -2.88
N CYS A 92 3.38 2.00 -4.02
CA CYS A 92 2.44 1.53 -5.03
C CYS A 92 2.31 0.01 -5.00
N PHE A 93 1.09 -0.50 -4.96
CA PHE A 93 0.81 -1.90 -5.26
C PHE A 93 0.26 -2.04 -6.68
N PHE A 94 0.76 -3.01 -7.43
CA PHE A 94 0.30 -3.33 -8.78
C PHE A 94 -0.16 -4.78 -8.87
N LYS A 95 -1.21 -5.05 -9.66
CA LYS A 95 -1.71 -6.41 -9.90
C LYS A 95 -2.34 -6.59 -11.27
N SER A 96 -1.89 -7.61 -12.01
CA SER A 96 -2.52 -8.07 -13.26
C SER A 96 -3.39 -9.29 -12.97
N ASN A 97 -4.31 -9.61 -13.88
CA ASN A 97 -5.11 -10.83 -13.71
C ASN A 97 -4.19 -12.06 -13.63
N LYS A 98 -4.51 -12.98 -12.71
CA LYS A 98 -3.79 -14.26 -12.51
C LYS A 98 -2.29 -14.10 -12.21
N LYS A 99 -1.86 -12.91 -11.80
CA LYS A 99 -0.49 -12.62 -11.34
C LYS A 99 -0.52 -12.18 -9.89
N ASP A 100 0.56 -12.45 -9.18
CA ASP A 100 0.70 -11.98 -7.81
C ASP A 100 0.88 -10.46 -7.78
N PRO A 101 0.37 -9.78 -6.74
CA PRO A 101 0.63 -8.36 -6.57
C PRO A 101 2.12 -8.08 -6.36
N ILE A 102 2.60 -6.98 -6.91
CA ILE A 102 3.96 -6.46 -6.65
C ILE A 102 3.87 -5.13 -5.92
N ALA A 103 4.90 -4.82 -5.14
CA ALA A 103 5.08 -3.55 -4.45
C ALA A 103 6.21 -2.75 -5.13
N VAL A 104 6.00 -1.45 -5.29
CA VAL A 104 6.99 -0.51 -5.85
C VAL A 104 7.11 0.67 -4.89
N LEU A 105 8.33 0.93 -4.46
CA LEU A 105 8.76 1.99 -3.56
C LEU A 105 10.13 2.50 -4.02
N SER A 106 10.66 3.55 -3.39
CA SER A 106 12.01 3.99 -3.70
C SER A 106 13.04 2.96 -3.22
N THR A 107 14.16 2.90 -3.93
CA THR A 107 15.29 2.03 -3.58
C THR A 107 15.84 2.39 -2.20
N GLU A 108 15.86 3.68 -1.86
CA GLU A 108 16.32 4.19 -0.57
C GLU A 108 15.46 3.65 0.58
N VAL A 109 14.13 3.71 0.45
CA VAL A 109 13.19 3.22 1.46
C VAL A 109 13.30 1.70 1.61
N PHE A 110 13.47 0.97 0.49
CA PHE A 110 13.71 -0.47 0.53
C PHE A 110 14.95 -0.82 1.39
N PHE A 111 16.08 -0.16 1.15
CA PHE A 111 17.31 -0.42 1.91
C PHE A 111 17.22 0.05 3.36
N GLN A 112 16.50 1.13 3.66
CA GLN A 112 16.23 1.56 5.04
C GLN A 112 15.43 0.51 5.83
N ILE A 113 14.38 -0.05 5.22
CA ILE A 113 13.58 -1.13 5.81
C ILE A 113 14.47 -2.35 6.06
N TYR A 114 15.26 -2.75 5.05
CA TYR A 114 16.13 -3.93 5.16
C TYR A 114 17.20 -3.75 6.25
N ASN A 115 17.81 -2.57 6.35
CA ASN A 115 18.77 -2.26 7.41
C ASN A 115 18.13 -2.28 8.81
N THR A 116 16.90 -1.78 8.94
CA THR A 116 16.15 -1.85 10.21
C THR A 116 15.89 -3.31 10.60
N TYR A 117 15.51 -4.15 9.64
CA TYR A 117 15.35 -5.59 9.85
C TYR A 117 16.64 -6.25 10.35
N LEU A 118 17.79 -5.96 9.75
CA LEU A 118 19.07 -6.51 10.19
C LEU A 118 19.40 -6.14 11.65
N ARG A 119 19.19 -4.88 12.03
CA ARG A 119 19.40 -4.42 13.42
C ARG A 119 18.50 -5.14 14.41
N MET A 120 17.24 -5.37 14.05
CA MET A 120 16.32 -6.16 14.89
C MET A 120 16.81 -7.60 15.06
N GLN A 121 17.35 -8.22 14.00
CA GLN A 121 17.93 -9.57 14.10
C GLN A 121 19.16 -9.59 15.01
N GLU A 122 20.02 -8.58 14.96
CA GLU A 122 21.17 -8.45 15.86
C GLU A 122 20.72 -8.38 17.32
N MET A 123 19.74 -7.53 17.64
CA MET A 123 19.20 -7.39 19.00
C MET A 123 18.59 -8.71 19.52
N ILE A 124 17.79 -9.40 18.71
CA ILE A 124 17.18 -10.68 19.09
C ILE A 124 18.27 -11.74 19.35
N ASN A 125 19.32 -11.76 18.55
CA ASN A 125 20.42 -12.71 18.71
C ASN A 125 21.31 -12.40 19.93
N GLU A 126 21.32 -11.15 20.40
CA GLU A 126 21.98 -10.77 21.66
C GLU A 126 21.15 -11.15 22.88
N GLU A 127 19.82 -10.99 22.83
CA GLU A 127 18.91 -11.39 23.93
C GLU A 127 18.85 -12.91 24.14
N LEU A 128 19.11 -13.70 23.09
CA LEU A 128 19.11 -15.17 23.13
C LEU A 128 20.46 -15.78 23.57
N LYS A 129 21.51 -14.97 23.75
CA LYS A 129 22.82 -15.40 24.25
C LYS A 129 22.92 -15.23 25.77
#